data_AF-X0XKI0-F1
#
_entry.id   AF-X0XKI0-F1
#
_cell.length_a   1.000
_cell.length_b   1.000
_cell.length_c   1.000
_cell.angle_alpha   90.00
_cell.angle_beta   90.00
_cell.angle_gamma   90.00
#
_symmetry.space_group_name_H-M   'P 1'
#
loop_
_entity.id
_entity.type
_entity.pdbx_description
1 polymer ?
#
loop_
_entity_poly.entity_id
_entity_poly.type
_entity_poly.pdbx_seq_one_letter_code
_entity_poly.pdbx_strand_id
1 'polypeptide(L)'
;MNRWARYLLLGIVIGVVMVPPVQLVSLAQEPTKEPVRPAPEVIAAWEKAGARFEARRLPLFLFRLFPTGKLNVLPPPEVPFGLTLSNTKVTDAGLKELAGLKQLQSLNLFRTKVTDAGL
;
A
#
# COMPACT_ATOMS: atom_id res chain seq x y z
N MET A 1 3.85 -12.75 -33.28
CA MET A 1 2.43 -13.02 -33.64
C MET A 1 2.05 -14.35 -32.99
N ASN A 2 1.40 -14.32 -31.81
CA ASN A 2 1.49 -15.41 -30.84
C ASN A 2 0.31 -16.40 -30.92
N ARG A 3 0.58 -17.52 -31.61
CA ARG A 3 0.27 -18.95 -31.36
C ARG A 3 -0.96 -19.44 -30.55
N TRP A 4 -2.03 -18.66 -30.33
CA TRP A 4 -3.26 -19.18 -29.68
C TRP A 4 -4.48 -19.27 -30.60
N ALA A 5 -4.43 -18.72 -31.82
CA ALA A 5 -5.57 -18.64 -32.74
C ALA A 5 -5.88 -19.91 -33.56
N ARG A 6 -5.34 -21.09 -33.20
CA ARG A 6 -5.43 -22.32 -34.04
C ARG A 6 -6.42 -23.39 -33.56
N TYR A 7 -7.18 -23.16 -32.49
CA TYR A 7 -8.07 -24.17 -31.89
C TYR A 7 -9.56 -23.88 -32.01
N LEU A 8 -10.01 -23.31 -33.13
CA LEU A 8 -11.45 -23.21 -33.43
C LEU A 8 -11.75 -23.82 -34.79
N LEU A 9 -11.72 -25.16 -34.88
CA LEU A 9 -12.43 -25.92 -35.92
C LEU A 9 -12.70 -27.35 -35.41
N LEU A 10 -13.99 -27.73 -35.48
CA LEU A 10 -14.60 -29.08 -35.45
C LEU A 10 -15.05 -29.68 -34.10
N GLY A 11 -16.33 -30.08 -34.05
CA GLY A 11 -16.78 -31.28 -33.32
C GLY A 11 -18.02 -31.13 -32.43
N ILE A 12 -19.14 -31.70 -32.85
CA ILE A 12 -20.45 -31.78 -32.20
C ILE A 12 -20.55 -33.06 -31.31
N VAL A 13 -21.03 -32.89 -30.06
CA VAL A 13 -21.85 -33.79 -29.19
C VAL A 13 -21.29 -35.16 -28.74
N ILE A 14 -21.34 -35.43 -27.43
CA ILE A 14 -22.11 -36.49 -26.73
C ILE A 14 -21.67 -36.53 -25.25
N GLY A 15 -22.63 -36.46 -24.33
CA GLY A 15 -22.42 -36.39 -22.89
C GLY A 15 -21.97 -37.71 -22.24
N VAL A 16 -21.07 -37.57 -21.27
CA VAL A 16 -20.98 -38.44 -20.10
C VAL A 16 -20.93 -37.51 -18.90
N VAL A 17 -21.85 -37.73 -17.96
CA VAL A 17 -22.02 -36.97 -16.72
C VAL A 17 -20.71 -37.02 -15.92
N MET A 18 -19.91 -35.96 -16.03
CA MET A 18 -18.76 -35.75 -15.16
C MET A 18 -19.27 -35.01 -13.93
N VAL A 19 -19.33 -35.74 -12.83
CA VAL A 19 -19.50 -35.21 -11.47
C VAL A 19 -18.57 -34.00 -11.34
N PRO A 20 -19.08 -32.78 -11.07
CA PRO A 20 -18.20 -31.65 -10.87
C PRO A 20 -17.34 -31.96 -9.64
N PRO A 21 -16.01 -31.89 -9.72
CA PRO A 21 -15.19 -31.91 -8.52
C PRO A 21 -15.55 -30.65 -7.74
N VAL A 22 -16.35 -30.83 -6.69
CA VAL A 22 -16.61 -29.80 -5.68
C VAL A 22 -15.27 -29.43 -5.08
N GLN A 23 -14.74 -28.29 -5.56
CA GLN A 23 -13.77 -27.42 -4.90
C GLN A 23 -12.51 -28.13 -4.36
N LEU A 24 -11.73 -28.74 -5.26
CA LEU A 24 -10.28 -28.87 -5.08
C LEU A 24 -9.58 -27.58 -5.54
N VAL A 25 -9.99 -26.44 -4.98
CA VAL A 25 -9.29 -25.16 -5.16
C VAL A 25 -9.31 -24.44 -3.83
N SER A 26 -8.22 -24.56 -3.06
CA SER A 26 -7.61 -23.48 -2.27
C SER A 26 -6.71 -24.05 -1.17
N LEU A 27 -5.76 -24.90 -1.56
CA LEU A 27 -4.52 -25.12 -0.80
C LEU A 27 -3.32 -24.56 -1.59
N ALA A 28 -3.53 -23.46 -2.30
CA ALA A 28 -2.41 -22.61 -2.65
C ALA A 28 -1.97 -21.96 -1.34
N GLN A 29 -0.76 -22.28 -0.89
CA GLN A 29 -0.02 -21.44 0.06
C GLN A 29 -0.29 -19.98 -0.31
N GLU A 30 -0.79 -19.15 0.62
CA GLU A 30 -0.90 -17.72 0.36
C GLU A 30 0.45 -17.26 -0.20
N PRO A 31 0.48 -16.59 -1.38
CA PRO A 31 1.74 -16.17 -1.96
C PRO A 31 2.45 -15.41 -0.86
N THR A 32 3.62 -15.91 -0.46
CA THR A 32 4.46 -15.30 0.56
C THR A 32 4.54 -13.82 0.24
N LYS A 33 3.82 -12.99 1.03
CA LYS A 33 3.75 -11.54 0.80
C LYS A 33 5.14 -11.01 1.06
N GLU A 34 5.99 -11.00 0.04
CA GLU A 34 7.24 -10.28 0.06
C GLU A 34 6.96 -8.88 0.61
N PRO A 35 7.81 -8.36 1.50
CA PRO A 35 7.61 -7.05 2.09
C PRO A 35 7.47 -6.04 0.96
N VAL A 36 6.25 -5.52 0.80
CA VAL A 36 5.93 -4.59 -0.29
C VAL A 36 6.74 -3.32 -0.04
N ARG A 37 7.79 -3.15 -0.85
CA ARG A 37 8.75 -2.06 -0.69
C ARG A 37 8.37 -0.92 -1.66
N PRO A 38 8.27 0.34 -1.19
CA PRO A 38 8.13 1.48 -2.07
C PRO A 38 9.34 1.61 -3.00
N ALA A 39 9.16 2.26 -4.15
CA ALA A 39 10.26 2.55 -5.06
C ALA A 39 11.38 3.36 -4.35
N PRO A 40 12.66 3.10 -4.66
CA PRO A 40 13.78 3.76 -3.97
C PRO A 40 13.77 5.28 -4.14
N GLU A 41 13.23 5.79 -5.25
CA GLU A 41 13.01 7.23 -5.48
C GLU A 41 11.99 7.84 -4.52
N VAL A 42 10.92 7.11 -4.18
CA VAL A 42 9.93 7.54 -3.18
C VAL A 42 10.61 7.57 -1.81
N ILE A 43 11.35 6.52 -1.45
CA ILE A 43 12.09 6.46 -0.19
C ILE A 43 13.04 7.66 -0.07
N ALA A 44 13.85 7.92 -1.11
CA ALA A 44 14.79 9.04 -1.12
C ALA A 44 14.10 10.40 -1.04
N ALA A 45 12.95 10.59 -1.71
CA ALA A 45 12.18 11.83 -1.63
C ALA A 45 11.66 12.09 -0.21
N TRP A 46 11.13 11.06 0.44
CA TRP A 46 10.64 11.14 1.82
C TRP A 46 11.79 11.38 2.81
N GLU A 47 12.94 10.72 2.63
CA GLU A 47 14.12 10.95 3.45
C GLU A 47 14.68 12.37 3.29
N LYS A 48 14.70 12.90 2.06
CA LYS A 48 15.07 14.29 1.78
C LYS A 48 14.11 15.29 2.42
N ALA A 49 12.83 14.92 2.58
CA ALA A 49 11.86 15.72 3.33
C ALA A 49 12.01 15.60 4.86
N GLY A 50 12.92 14.76 5.35
CA GLY A 50 13.20 14.57 6.78
C GLY A 50 12.52 13.36 7.40
N ALA A 51 11.90 12.49 6.58
CA ALA A 51 11.44 11.19 7.05
C ALA A 51 12.64 10.27 7.26
N ARG A 52 12.47 9.24 8.08
CA ARG A 52 13.33 8.06 8.08
C ARG A 52 12.47 6.89 7.61
N PHE A 53 13.00 6.11 6.68
CA PHE A 53 12.35 4.92 6.18
C PHE A 53 12.77 3.69 7.00
N GLU A 54 11.80 2.86 7.36
CA GLU A 54 12.04 1.55 7.94
C GLU A 54 11.39 0.46 7.10
N ALA A 55 12.21 -0.46 6.60
CA ALA A 55 11.78 -1.64 5.86
C ALA A 55 11.21 -2.68 6.83
N ARG A 56 9.92 -2.55 7.15
CA ARG A 56 9.15 -3.52 7.94
C ARG A 56 8.15 -4.25 7.04
N ARG A 57 7.36 -5.16 7.63
CA ARG A 57 6.22 -5.82 6.94
C ARG A 57 5.24 -4.80 6.34
N LEU A 58 4.99 -3.70 7.07
CA LEU A 58 4.36 -2.50 6.55
C LEU A 58 5.44 -1.41 6.54
N PRO A 59 5.87 -0.91 5.37
CA PRO A 59 6.89 0.13 5.30
C PRO A 59 6.48 1.32 6.16
N LEU A 60 7.39 1.76 7.04
CA LEU A 60 7.10 2.83 7.99
C LEU A 60 7.94 4.05 7.63
N PHE A 61 7.26 5.18 7.45
CA PHE A 61 7.89 6.49 7.35
C PHE A 61 7.68 7.22 8.66
N LEU A 62 8.75 7.71 9.26
CA LEU A 62 8.68 8.44 10.51
C LEU A 62 9.35 9.80 10.39
N PHE A 63 8.67 10.85 10.84
CA PHE A 63 9.21 12.20 10.84
C PHE A 63 9.70 12.57 12.24
N ARG A 64 10.98 12.96 12.33
CA ARG A 64 11.51 13.58 13.56
C ARG A 64 11.05 15.03 13.72
N LEU A 65 10.77 15.69 12.60
CA LEU A 65 10.28 17.06 12.52
C LEU A 65 9.15 17.07 11.48
N PHE A 66 8.00 17.66 11.82
CA PHE A 66 6.86 17.71 10.90
C PHE A 66 7.20 18.61 9.69
N PRO A 67 7.10 18.10 8.46
CA PRO A 67 7.46 18.84 7.25
C PRO A 67 6.24 19.61 6.72
N THR A 68 5.86 20.71 7.38
CA THR A 68 4.69 21.52 7.02
C THR A 68 4.70 21.93 5.54
N GLY A 69 3.59 21.69 4.82
CA GLY A 69 3.43 22.04 3.41
C GLY A 69 4.25 21.21 2.42
N LYS A 70 4.84 20.09 2.86
CA LYS A 70 5.65 19.22 1.99
C LYS A 70 4.97 17.88 1.70
N LEU A 71 4.03 17.43 2.54
CA LEU A 71 3.45 16.09 2.41
C LEU A 71 2.58 15.95 1.16
N ASN A 72 1.91 17.03 0.76
CA ASN A 72 1.14 17.11 -0.49
C ASN A 72 2.02 17.17 -1.76
N VAL A 73 3.31 17.48 -1.64
CA VAL A 73 4.27 17.55 -2.76
C VAL A 73 5.07 16.25 -2.90
N LEU A 74 5.13 15.44 -1.84
CA LEU A 74 5.85 14.17 -1.86
C LEU A 74 5.17 13.14 -2.77
N PRO A 75 5.93 12.33 -3.50
CA PRO A 75 5.37 11.23 -4.27
C PRO A 75 4.70 10.25 -3.30
N PRO A 76 3.40 9.95 -3.47
CA PRO A 76 2.72 9.01 -2.58
C PRO A 76 3.25 7.60 -2.84
N PRO A 77 3.52 6.81 -1.79
CA PRO A 77 3.80 5.40 -1.96
C PRO A 77 2.59 4.72 -2.63
N GLU A 78 2.81 4.03 -3.76
CA GLU A 78 1.77 3.22 -4.43
C GLU A 78 1.38 1.96 -3.64
N VAL A 79 2.07 1.75 -2.51
CA VAL A 79 1.99 0.57 -1.68
C VAL A 79 1.48 0.95 -0.29
N PRO A 80 0.80 0.03 0.42
CA PRO A 80 0.36 0.29 1.77
C PRO A 80 1.52 0.64 2.70
N PHE A 81 1.36 1.67 3.53
CA PHE A 81 2.42 2.14 4.42
C PHE A 81 1.89 2.67 5.74
N GLY A 82 2.79 2.81 6.71
CA GLY A 82 2.54 3.48 7.98
C GLY A 82 3.27 4.82 8.06
N LEU A 83 2.67 5.78 8.75
CA LEU A 83 3.24 7.09 9.04
C LEU A 83 3.30 7.31 10.55
N THR A 84 4.45 7.73 11.04
CA THR A 84 4.64 8.11 12.44
C THR A 84 5.03 9.56 12.55
N LEU A 85 4.17 10.35 13.19
CA LEU A 85 4.36 11.76 13.51
C LEU A 85 4.49 11.98 15.03
N SER A 86 4.82 10.94 15.79
CA SER A 86 4.91 11.00 17.25
C SER A 86 5.92 12.03 17.73
N ASN A 87 5.61 12.74 18.82
CA ASN A 87 6.40 13.85 19.35
C ASN A 87 6.68 14.99 18.35
N THR A 88 5.91 15.10 17.27
CA THR A 88 6.02 16.24 16.34
C THR A 88 5.02 17.34 16.66
N LYS A 89 5.28 18.56 16.16
CA LYS A 89 4.39 19.71 16.31
C LYS A 89 3.25 19.75 15.28
N VAL A 90 2.82 18.59 14.75
CA VAL A 90 1.68 18.52 13.84
C VAL A 90 0.40 19.00 14.54
N THR A 91 -0.44 19.73 13.79
CA THR A 91 -1.73 20.29 14.21
C THR A 91 -2.85 19.75 13.33
N ASP A 92 -4.10 19.98 13.71
CA ASP A 92 -5.29 19.59 12.92
C ASP A 92 -5.25 20.11 11.48
N ALA A 93 -4.73 21.32 11.28
CA ALA A 93 -4.53 21.89 9.95
C ALA A 93 -3.48 21.09 9.14
N GLY A 94 -2.40 20.63 9.78
CA GLY A 94 -1.38 19.82 9.14
C GLY A 94 -1.85 18.40 8.80
N LEU A 95 -2.82 17.85 9.54
CA LEU A 95 -3.41 16.54 9.21
C LEU A 95 -4.17 16.55 7.89
N LYS A 96 -4.70 17.70 7.46
CA LYS A 96 -5.37 17.82 6.16
C LYS A 96 -4.44 17.47 5.00
N GLU A 97 -3.12 17.65 5.16
CA GLU A 97 -2.14 17.25 4.16
C GLU A 97 -2.04 15.73 4.01
N LEU A 98 -2.45 14.96 5.03
CA LEU A 98 -2.45 13.49 4.99
C LEU A 98 -3.61 12.91 4.17
N ALA A 99 -4.65 13.70 3.89
CA ALA A 99 -5.83 13.24 3.15
C ALA A 99 -5.51 12.73 1.73
N GLY A 100 -4.38 13.16 1.15
CA GLY A 100 -3.91 12.68 -0.16
C GLY A 100 -3.28 11.28 -0.12
N LEU A 101 -2.96 10.75 1.05
CA LEU A 101 -2.21 9.50 1.24
C LEU A 101 -3.16 8.28 1.28
N LYS A 102 -3.72 7.93 0.12
CA LYS A 102 -4.75 6.86 -0.01
C LYS A 102 -4.30 5.47 0.44
N GLN A 103 -3.00 5.20 0.47
CA GLN A 103 -2.41 3.92 0.87
C GLN A 103 -1.96 3.90 2.34
N LEU A 104 -2.26 4.96 3.11
CA LEU A 104 -1.92 5.03 4.53
C LEU A 104 -2.78 4.04 5.33
N GLN A 105 -2.14 3.04 5.94
CA GLN A 105 -2.82 2.02 6.76
C GLN A 105 -2.63 2.21 8.26
N SER A 106 -1.57 2.90 8.66
CA SER A 106 -1.26 3.12 10.07
C SER A 106 -0.77 4.54 10.27
N LEU A 107 -1.38 5.27 11.21
CA LEU A 107 -0.97 6.62 11.57
C LEU A 107 -0.75 6.70 13.08
N ASN A 108 0.46 7.09 13.48
CA ASN A 108 0.78 7.31 14.88
C ASN A 108 0.96 8.82 15.16
N LEU A 109 0.05 9.36 15.98
CA LEU A 109 0.00 10.77 16.41
C LEU A 109 0.29 10.94 17.91
N PHE A 110 0.94 9.96 18.54
CA PHE A 110 1.24 10.00 19.97
C PHE A 110 2.03 11.25 20.38
N ARG A 111 1.57 11.95 21.43
CA ARG A 111 2.15 13.21 21.93
C ARG A 111 2.27 14.31 20.87
N THR A 112 1.25 14.44 20.01
CA THR A 112 1.10 15.56 19.07
C THR A 112 0.09 16.59 19.61
N LYS A 113 -0.08 17.72 18.90
CA LYS A 113 -1.08 18.75 19.21
C LYS A 113 -2.39 18.58 18.43
N VAL A 114 -2.60 17.40 17.85
CA VAL A 114 -3.86 17.06 17.18
C VAL A 114 -4.95 16.92 18.22
N THR A 115 -6.12 17.48 17.93
CA THR A 115 -7.33 17.36 18.75
C THR A 115 -8.33 16.42 18.10
N ASP A 116 -9.35 16.01 18.85
CA ASP A 116 -10.44 15.16 18.33
C ASP A 116 -11.18 15.81 17.15
N ALA A 117 -11.15 17.14 17.03
CA ALA A 117 -11.74 17.85 15.90
C ALA A 117 -10.95 17.69 14.59
N GLY A 118 -9.69 17.23 14.67
CA GLY A 118 -8.81 16.97 13.53
C GLY A 118 -8.78 15.50 13.08
N LEU A 119 -9.42 14.59 13.81
CA LEU A 119 -9.56 13.16 13.50
C LEU A 119 -10.88 12.86 12.78
#